data_AF-A0A0G0J8R0-F1
#
_entry.id   AF-A0A0G0J8R0-F1
#
_cell.length_a   1.000
_cell.length_b   1.000
_cell.length_c   1.000
_cell.angle_alpha   90.00
_cell.angle_beta   90.00
_cell.angle_gamma   90.00
#
_symmetry.space_group_name_H-M   'P 1'
#
loop_
_entity.id
_entity.type
_entity.pdbx_description
1 polymer ?
#
loop_
_entity_poly.entity_id
_entity_poly.type
_entity_poly.pdbx_seq_one_letter_code
_entity_poly.pdbx_strand_id
1 'polypeptide(L)'
;MSIENGFEQSNDAEILCNNLHNQIADDPHWSDINCAKMEAEDAGLISKFTSGELSDDDIDERMDELREVDRNNQKDSSYVLAALLKNKLIASKYWEKRGGRGEKEARS
;
A
#
# COMPACT_ATOMS: atom_id res chain seq x y z
N MET A 1 26.86 -9.05 20.95
CA MET A 1 26.38 -7.72 20.56
C MET A 1 26.16 -7.79 19.06
N SER A 2 24.91 -7.93 18.62
CA SER A 2 24.56 -7.98 17.21
C SER A 2 23.70 -6.75 16.93
N ILE A 3 24.35 -5.66 16.53
CA ILE A 3 23.71 -4.39 16.14
C ILE A 3 23.98 -4.19 14.65
N GLU A 4 23.64 -5.19 13.84
CA GLU A 4 23.85 -5.16 12.39
C GLU A 4 22.71 -5.98 11.79
N ASN A 5 21.53 -5.36 11.63
CA ASN A 5 20.41 -5.88 10.83
C ASN A 5 19.25 -4.86 10.73
N GLY A 6 19.24 -3.81 11.56
CA GLY A 6 18.22 -2.76 11.48
C GLY A 6 18.47 -1.72 10.37
N PHE A 7 19.72 -1.54 9.92
CA PHE A 7 20.06 -0.46 8.99
C PHE A 7 19.77 -0.80 7.51
N GLU A 8 19.77 -2.08 7.14
CA GLU A 8 19.42 -2.51 5.78
C GLU A 8 17.90 -2.57 5.56
N GLN A 9 17.12 -3.03 6.55
CA GLN A 9 15.66 -3.14 6.40
C GLN A 9 14.93 -1.79 6.34
N SER A 10 15.37 -0.78 7.10
CA SER A 10 14.75 0.56 7.05
C SER A 10 14.95 1.26 5.70
N ASN A 11 16.02 0.94 4.97
CA ASN A 11 16.31 1.57 3.69
C ASN A 11 15.43 1.01 2.56
N ASP A 12 15.16 -0.30 2.60
CA ASP A 12 14.35 -0.97 1.56
C ASP A 12 12.89 -0.51 1.57
N ALA A 13 12.31 -0.32 2.77
CA ALA A 13 10.94 0.17 2.91
C ALA A 13 10.79 1.61 2.39
N GLU A 14 11.73 2.49 2.73
CA GLU A 14 11.76 3.86 2.24
C GLU A 14 11.91 3.92 0.70
N ILE A 15 12.79 3.10 0.13
CA ILE A 15 12.99 3.03 -1.33
C ILE A 15 11.72 2.56 -2.03
N LEU A 16 11.07 1.51 -1.53
CA LEU A 16 9.83 0.99 -2.10
C LEU A 16 8.69 2.00 -2.00
N CYS A 17 8.58 2.72 -0.88
CA CYS A 17 7.62 3.81 -0.70
C CYS A 17 7.86 4.95 -1.72
N ASN A 18 9.11 5.37 -1.90
CA ASN A 18 9.44 6.38 -2.91
C ASN A 18 9.16 5.89 -4.35
N ASN A 19 9.37 4.61 -4.63
CA ASN A 19 9.02 4.03 -5.93
C ASN A 19 7.51 3.97 -6.14
N LEU A 20 6.73 3.70 -5.09
CA LEU A 20 5.27 3.76 -5.13
C LEU A 20 4.80 5.20 -5.39
N HIS A 21 5.41 6.21 -4.76
CA HIS A 21 5.09 7.62 -5.00
C HIS A 21 5.06 7.95 -6.49
N ASN A 22 6.10 7.54 -7.23
CA ASN A 22 6.21 7.82 -8.67
C ASN A 22 5.09 7.18 -9.49
N GLN A 23 4.44 6.12 -9.00
CA GLN A 23 3.34 5.43 -9.67
C GLN A 23 1.97 6.04 -9.32
N ILE A 24 1.82 6.66 -8.15
CA ILE A 24 0.55 7.18 -7.65
C ILE A 24 0.62 8.65 -7.20
N ALA A 25 1.57 9.42 -7.74
CA ALA A 25 1.88 10.81 -7.36
C ALA A 25 0.68 11.76 -7.44
N ASP A 26 -0.30 11.46 -8.29
CA ASP A 26 -1.53 12.25 -8.41
C ASP A 26 -2.56 12.00 -7.28
N ASP A 27 -2.29 11.10 -6.33
CA ASP A 27 -3.21 10.85 -5.21
C ASP A 27 -3.02 11.89 -4.09
N PRO A 28 -4.08 12.66 -3.74
CA PRO A 28 -3.97 13.70 -2.72
C PRO A 28 -3.63 13.15 -1.32
N HIS A 29 -3.97 11.89 -1.04
CA HIS A 29 -3.68 11.25 0.25
C HIS A 29 -2.20 10.85 0.39
N TRP A 30 -1.42 10.92 -0.70
CA TRP A 30 0.02 10.66 -0.65
C TRP A 30 0.76 11.65 0.26
N SER A 31 0.28 12.90 0.33
CA SER A 31 0.91 13.96 1.13
C SER A 31 0.97 13.69 2.63
N ASP A 32 0.16 12.75 3.12
CA ASP A 32 0.11 12.33 4.52
C ASP A 32 1.08 11.16 4.83
N ILE A 33 1.79 10.62 3.83
CA ILE A 33 2.72 9.49 3.98
C ILE A 33 4.15 9.99 4.08
N ASN A 34 4.84 9.65 5.17
CA ASN A 34 6.27 9.86 5.34
C ASN A 34 7.03 8.56 5.12
N CYS A 35 7.70 8.43 3.97
CA CYS A 35 8.45 7.22 3.61
C CYS A 35 9.59 6.87 4.58
N ALA A 36 10.15 7.85 5.29
CA ALA A 36 11.22 7.61 6.27
C ALA A 36 10.71 6.96 7.58
N LYS A 37 9.39 6.83 7.74
CA LYS A 37 8.74 6.16 8.88
C LYS A 37 8.17 4.78 8.52
N MET A 38 8.45 4.28 7.31
CA MET A 38 7.90 3.00 6.87
C MET A 38 8.57 1.83 7.57
N GLU A 39 7.74 0.84 7.91
CA GLU A 39 8.19 -0.41 8.49
C GLU A 39 8.37 -1.49 7.40
N ALA A 40 9.04 -2.59 7.74
CA ALA A 40 9.31 -3.66 6.77
C ALA A 40 8.01 -4.32 6.26
N GLU A 41 7.01 -4.44 7.13
CA GLU A 41 5.68 -4.95 6.79
C GLU A 41 4.97 -4.07 5.75
N ASP A 42 5.15 -2.75 5.83
CA ASP A 42 4.62 -1.80 4.85
C ASP A 42 5.27 -2.01 3.48
N ALA A 43 6.59 -2.27 3.46
CA ALA A 43 7.32 -2.64 2.25
C ALA A 43 6.75 -3.91 1.60
N GLY A 44 6.35 -4.89 2.42
CA GLY A 44 5.67 -6.11 1.98
C GLY A 44 4.36 -5.82 1.27
N LEU A 45 3.54 -4.91 1.80
CA LEU A 45 2.30 -4.47 1.15
C LEU A 45 2.57 -3.76 -0.18
N ILE A 46 3.57 -2.86 -0.22
CA ILE A 46 3.94 -2.14 -1.44
C ILE A 46 4.41 -3.12 -2.51
N SER A 47 5.25 -4.09 -2.16
CA SER A 47 5.73 -5.11 -3.09
C SER A 47 4.56 -5.89 -3.69
N LYS A 48 3.65 -6.41 -2.86
CA LYS A 48 2.45 -7.13 -3.31
C LYS A 48 1.54 -6.25 -4.18
N PHE A 49 1.43 -4.97 -3.87
CA PHE A 49 0.66 -4.02 -4.68
C PHE A 49 1.25 -3.92 -6.09
N THR A 50 2.57 -3.71 -6.17
CA THR A 50 3.26 -3.55 -7.46
C THR A 50 3.30 -4.83 -8.29
N SER A 51 3.25 -6.01 -7.68
CA SER A 51 3.15 -7.30 -8.39
C SER A 51 1.71 -7.69 -8.78
N GLY A 52 0.70 -6.95 -8.30
CA GLY A 52 -0.72 -7.27 -8.51
C GLY A 52 -1.22 -8.45 -7.66
N GLU A 53 -0.46 -8.83 -6.62
CA GLU A 53 -0.79 -9.94 -5.71
C GLU A 53 -1.42 -9.47 -4.40
N LEU A 54 -1.51 -8.14 -4.17
CA LEU A 54 -2.10 -7.58 -2.97
C LEU A 54 -3.58 -7.95 -2.84
N SER A 55 -3.93 -8.54 -1.70
CA SER A 55 -5.31 -8.87 -1.35
C SER A 55 -5.91 -7.90 -0.31
N ASP A 56 -7.24 -7.95 -0.14
CA ASP A 56 -7.89 -7.21 0.95
C ASP A 56 -7.45 -7.75 2.32
N ASP A 57 -7.23 -9.06 2.44
CA ASP A 57 -6.82 -9.72 3.69
C ASP A 57 -5.43 -9.25 4.14
N ASP A 58 -4.47 -9.09 3.21
CA ASP A 58 -3.13 -8.57 3.53
C ASP A 58 -3.20 -7.16 4.17
N ILE A 59 -4.10 -6.33 3.66
CA ILE A 59 -4.26 -4.95 4.15
C ILE A 59 -5.03 -4.93 5.47
N ASP A 60 -6.07 -5.76 5.59
CA ASP A 60 -6.88 -5.82 6.80
C ASP A 60 -6.06 -6.36 7.99
N GLU A 61 -5.22 -7.38 7.76
CA GLU A 61 -4.26 -7.88 8.77
C GLU A 61 -3.34 -6.74 9.25
N ARG A 62 -2.70 -6.03 8.33
CA ARG A 62 -1.81 -4.91 8.69
C ARG A 62 -2.54 -3.78 9.43
N MET A 63 -3.77 -3.46 9.01
CA MET A 63 -4.57 -2.42 9.66
C MET A 63 -4.99 -2.80 11.08
N ASP A 64 -5.26 -4.09 11.33
CA ASP A 64 -5.56 -4.59 12.67
C ASP A 64 -4.29 -4.60 13.55
N GLU A 65 -3.13 -5.00 13.04
CA GLU A 65 -1.85 -4.86 13.75
C GLU A 65 -1.60 -3.41 14.19
N LEU A 66 -1.72 -2.46 13.25
CA LEU A 66 -1.51 -1.03 13.53
C LEU A 66 -2.50 -0.49 14.58
N ARG A 67 -3.75 -0.99 14.61
CA ARG A 67 -4.74 -0.63 15.62
C ARG A 67 -4.42 -1.20 17.00
N GLU A 68 -3.80 -2.38 17.06
CA GLU A 68 -3.36 -2.99 18.31
C GLU A 68 -2.15 -2.25 18.90
N VAL A 69 -1.22 -1.82 18.05
CA VAL A 69 0.00 -1.09 18.44
C VAL A 69 -0.31 0.32 18.91
N ASP A 70 -1.20 1.06 18.24
CA ASP A 70 -1.58 2.42 18.67
C ASP A 70 -3.05 2.75 18.37
N ARG A 71 -3.92 2.52 19.38
CA ARG A 71 -5.37 2.80 19.28
C ARG A 71 -5.70 4.28 19.00
N ASN A 72 -4.76 5.21 19.16
CA ASN A 72 -5.00 6.65 19.01
C ASN A 72 -4.29 7.29 17.81
N ASN A 73 -3.35 6.60 17.15
CA ASN A 73 -2.53 7.20 16.09
C ASN A 73 -2.88 6.72 14.66
N GLN A 74 -4.16 6.87 14.28
CA GLN A 74 -4.66 6.62 12.91
C GLN A 74 -4.06 7.56 11.84
N LYS A 75 -3.13 8.45 12.21
CA LYS A 75 -2.40 9.35 11.32
C LYS A 75 -0.96 8.88 11.08
N ASP A 76 -0.59 7.69 11.54
CA ASP A 76 0.72 7.16 11.21
C ASP A 76 0.84 6.88 9.70
N SER A 77 2.03 7.08 9.16
CA SER A 77 2.30 6.93 7.74
C SER A 77 1.96 5.51 7.26
N SER A 78 2.19 4.49 8.09
CA SER A 78 1.84 3.09 7.80
C SER A 78 0.33 2.89 7.66
N TYR A 79 -0.46 3.50 8.56
CA TYR A 79 -1.92 3.40 8.52
C TYR A 79 -2.50 4.13 7.29
N VAL A 80 -1.96 5.32 6.98
CA VAL A 80 -2.32 6.09 5.79
C VAL A 80 -1.98 5.32 4.51
N LEU A 81 -0.79 4.73 4.45
CA LEU A 81 -0.36 3.90 3.32
C LEU A 81 -1.29 2.70 3.11
N ALA A 82 -1.57 1.94 4.17
CA ALA A 82 -2.44 0.77 4.08
C ALA A 82 -3.85 1.17 3.60
N ALA A 83 -4.41 2.27 4.09
CA ALA A 83 -5.68 2.80 3.62
C ALA A 83 -5.63 3.25 2.14
N LEU A 84 -4.54 3.89 1.71
CA LEU A 84 -4.33 4.28 0.32
C LEU A 84 -4.27 3.06 -0.60
N LEU A 85 -3.49 2.04 -0.23
CA LEU A 85 -3.38 0.79 -0.98
C LEU A 85 -4.74 0.09 -1.10
N LYS A 86 -5.56 0.10 -0.03
CA LYS A 86 -6.93 -0.42 -0.07
C LYS A 86 -7.79 0.31 -1.10
N ASN A 87 -7.75 1.64 -1.09
CA ASN A 87 -8.50 2.44 -2.05
C ASN A 87 -8.06 2.17 -3.50
N LYS A 88 -6.76 2.01 -3.74
CA LYS A 88 -6.23 1.64 -5.08
C LYS A 88 -6.65 0.24 -5.50
N LEU A 89 -6.60 -0.74 -4.59
CA LEU A 89 -7.05 -2.11 -4.85
C LEU A 89 -8.55 -2.15 -5.22
N ILE A 90 -9.37 -1.46 -4.44
CA ILE A 90 -10.82 -1.32 -4.69
C ILE A 90 -11.05 -0.69 -6.07
N ALA A 91 -10.36 0.42 -6.36
CA ALA A 91 -10.48 1.09 -7.65
C ALA A 91 -10.11 0.15 -8.82
N SER A 92 -8.99 -0.58 -8.71
CA SER A 92 -8.56 -1.57 -9.72
C SER A 92 -9.66 -2.60 -9.99
N LYS A 93 -10.19 -3.22 -8.92
CA LYS A 93 -11.28 -4.21 -9.02
C LYS A 93 -12.55 -3.66 -9.65
N TYR A 94 -12.88 -2.38 -9.39
CA TYR A 94 -14.02 -1.72 -10.02
C TYR A 94 -13.83 -1.51 -11.53
N TRP A 95 -12.61 -1.14 -11.97
CA TRP A 95 -12.29 -0.96 -13.38
C TRP A 95 -12.29 -2.28 -14.15
N GLU A 96 -11.75 -3.36 -13.58
CA GLU A 96 -11.81 -4.70 -14.16
C GLU A 96 -13.25 -5.17 -14.40
N LYS A 97 -14.14 -4.96 -13.41
CA LYS A 97 -15.58 -5.29 -13.54
C LYS A 97 -16.30 -4.46 -14.60
N ARG A 98 -15.86 -3.23 -14.88
CA ARG A 98 -16.46 -2.35 -15.92
C ARG A 98 -15.87 -2.61 -17.31
N GLY A 99 -14.56 -2.83 -17.42
CA GLY A 99 -13.88 -3.17 -18.67
C GLY A 99 -14.38 -4.50 -19.27
N GLY A 100 -14.73 -5.47 -18.43
CA GLY A 100 -15.31 -6.75 -18.87
C GLY A 100 -16.75 -6.68 -19.40
N ARG A 101 -17.44 -5.53 -19.30
CA ARG A 101 -18.83 -5.34 -19.77
C ARG A 101 -18.96 -4.42 -20.99
N GLY A 102 -17.85 -3.88 -21.50
CA GLY A 102 -17.82 -3.00 -22.67
C GLY A 102 -17.45 -3.67 -24.01
N GLU A 103 -16.90 -4.88 -23.99
CA GLU A 103 -16.37 -5.54 -25.21
C GLU A 103 -17.26 -6.67 -25.78
N LYS A 104 -18.54 -6.75 -25.40
CA LYS A 104 -19.49 -7.70 -26.03
C LYS A 104 -20.59 -7.08 -26.90
N GLU A 105 -20.61 -5.76 -27.08
CA GLU A 105 -21.62 -5.07 -27.92
C GLU A 105 -21.05 -4.36 -29.15
N ALA A 106 -19.79 -4.63 -29.55
CA ALA A 106 -19.20 -4.08 -30.77
C ALA A 106 -18.91 -5.13 -31.87
N ARG A 107 -19.56 -6.30 -31.80
CA ARG A 107 -19.60 -7.29 -32.89
C ARG A 107 -21.01 -7.88 -33.01
N SER A 108 -21.91 -7.11 -33.62
CA SER A 108 -23.11 -7.62 -34.31
C SER A 108 -23.23 -6.90 -35.63
#